data_AF-A0A7L3P471-F1
#
_entry.id   AF-A0A7L3P471-F1
#
_cell.length_a   1.000
_cell.length_b   1.000
_cell.length_c   1.000
_cell.angle_alpha   90.00
_cell.angle_beta   90.00
_cell.angle_gamma   90.00
#
_symmetry.space_group_name_H-M   'P 1'
#
loop_
_entity.id
_entity.type
_entity.pdbx_description
1 polymer ?
#
loop_
_entity_poly.entity_id
_entity_poly.type
_entity_poly.pdbx_seq_one_letter_code
_entity_poly.pdbx_strand_id
1 'polypeptide(L)'
;DRLLLLLQSFTGYAETVLSGRAVPPARGPGPSMSAGLTARTFWSTMLRLGAFCQQLQRQVGHLGTPHELSAGVIPLECGPWKEIPTQQSTPHSLGSQGSSQPRAGPSLAPGTRSVPTQTPGSPLGSCGTCSSAQTSLQEVGRAITSLCQSQNIPSALSKFQEVLEDSTGRRSLSAMDMSYWASEQSKDLSRINKHLQELLQQVNPVKAELEEMGKQKEELRKQVEDISQKLQAEKETRMQQQRKAEQSLKDKDKEHSEAVARLEQDKGDLQRGTELLGLSCCFSPELTKSTLLEEMRTTMVARTQLLLELEEKVRMLTGQRDSLDQELSATSTELEKEKVRVESMLLHEESLQAKQKVLLQQLDRMDQECEELQASLGEAEEGRAQLAEQLEQTQEQSGKQLRAQQLQANTSQLEKQAQELRQRERLLVFFPELHIPPETRFESSGNLTEDMENQLQANSIRIGVLERENVRLRSVLAKVKAAAQQGVLQ
;
A
#
# COMPACT_ATOMS: atom_id res chain seq x y z
N ASP A 1 16.97 -33.85 -1.42
CA ASP A 1 18.05 -33.97 -0.41
C ASP A 1 18.75 -32.66 -0.05
N ARG A 2 19.25 -31.84 -0.99
CA ARG A 2 19.96 -30.58 -0.66
C ARG A 2 19.14 -29.58 0.18
N LEU A 3 17.83 -29.43 -0.12
CA LEU A 3 16.93 -28.57 0.65
C LEU A 3 16.74 -29.07 2.09
N LEU A 4 16.64 -30.38 2.28
CA LEU A 4 16.47 -30.98 3.61
C LEU A 4 17.70 -30.75 4.49
N LEU A 5 18.90 -30.88 3.93
CA LEU A 5 20.15 -30.57 4.62
C LEU A 5 20.23 -29.09 5.01
N LEU A 6 19.76 -28.20 4.13
CA LEU A 6 19.72 -26.76 4.42
C LEU A 6 18.74 -26.45 5.56
N LEU A 7 17.54 -27.04 5.53
CA LEU A 7 16.55 -26.84 6.59
C LEU A 7 17.06 -27.38 7.94
N GLN A 8 17.72 -28.53 7.95
CA GLN A 8 18.31 -29.09 9.17
C GLN A 8 19.48 -28.24 9.70
N SER A 9 20.36 -27.75 8.83
CA SER A 9 21.48 -26.90 9.26
C SER A 9 21.01 -25.56 9.83
N PHE A 10 20.01 -24.92 9.21
CA PHE A 10 19.41 -23.70 9.74
C PHE A 10 18.63 -23.94 11.04
N THR A 11 17.95 -25.07 11.16
CA THR A 11 17.27 -25.45 12.42
C THR A 11 18.27 -25.59 13.55
N GLY A 12 19.39 -26.28 13.32
CA GLY A 12 20.45 -26.43 14.32
C GLY A 12 21.12 -25.09 14.70
N TYR A 13 21.34 -24.21 13.72
CA TYR A 13 21.87 -22.87 13.98
C TYR A 13 20.90 -22.04 14.84
N ALA A 14 19.61 -22.02 14.48
CA ALA A 14 18.59 -21.26 15.21
C ALA A 14 18.38 -21.78 16.64
N GLU A 15 18.43 -23.10 16.87
CA GLU A 15 18.39 -23.69 18.21
C GLU A 15 19.62 -23.30 19.06
N THR A 16 20.79 -23.19 18.43
CA THR A 16 22.02 -22.72 19.11
C THR A 16 21.86 -21.26 19.57
N VAL A 17 21.30 -20.40 18.72
CA VAL A 17 21.04 -18.99 19.02
C VAL A 17 19.99 -18.85 20.13
N LEU A 18 18.92 -19.65 20.09
CA LEU A 18 17.84 -19.64 21.08
C LEU A 18 18.27 -20.16 22.45
N SER A 19 19.21 -21.10 22.51
CA SER A 19 19.59 -21.78 23.76
C SER A 19 20.68 -21.06 24.55
N GLY A 20 21.29 -19.99 24.00
CA GLY A 20 22.26 -19.12 24.70
C GLY A 20 23.53 -19.81 25.23
N ARG A 21 23.73 -21.11 24.96
CA ARG A 21 24.81 -21.92 25.51
C ARG A 21 25.44 -22.73 24.39
N ALA A 22 26.75 -22.58 24.21
CA ALA A 22 27.57 -23.48 23.41
C ALA A 22 27.64 -24.85 24.12
N VAL A 23 26.58 -25.65 23.99
CA VAL A 23 26.60 -27.08 24.30
C VAL A 23 26.86 -27.79 22.97
N PRO A 24 27.82 -28.72 22.88
CA PRO A 24 28.04 -29.47 21.67
C PRO A 24 26.75 -30.22 21.29
N PRO A 25 26.47 -30.41 19.99
CA PRO A 25 25.20 -30.98 19.55
C PRO A 25 25.00 -32.35 20.21
N ALA A 26 23.98 -32.44 21.06
CA ALA A 26 23.56 -33.70 21.64
C ALA A 26 22.97 -34.57 20.52
N ARG A 27 23.79 -35.51 20.01
CA ARG A 27 23.47 -36.52 19.00
C ARG A 27 22.93 -35.96 17.67
N GLY A 28 23.75 -36.10 16.63
CA GLY A 28 23.34 -35.84 15.26
C GLY A 28 22.02 -36.55 14.91
N PRO A 29 21.08 -35.89 14.22
CA PRO A 29 19.82 -36.50 13.82
C PRO A 29 20.11 -37.70 12.91
N GLY A 30 19.62 -38.87 13.31
CA GLY A 30 19.80 -40.11 12.57
C GLY A 30 19.13 -40.12 11.19
N PRO A 31 19.37 -41.16 10.36
CA PRO A 31 19.22 -41.10 8.90
C PRO A 31 17.78 -41.11 8.34
N SER A 32 16.75 -40.73 9.09
CA SER A 32 15.37 -40.81 8.59
C SER A 32 14.40 -39.87 9.29
N MET A 33 14.59 -38.56 9.11
CA MET A 33 13.50 -37.59 9.33
C MET A 33 12.74 -37.43 8.01
N SER A 34 11.42 -37.68 8.03
CA SER A 34 10.58 -37.43 6.85
C SER A 34 10.67 -35.96 6.45
N ALA A 35 10.51 -35.68 5.14
CA ALA A 35 10.64 -34.31 4.64
C ALA A 35 9.66 -33.34 5.33
N GLY A 36 8.45 -33.81 5.64
CA GLY A 36 7.44 -33.04 6.35
C GLY A 36 7.81 -32.74 7.79
N LEU A 37 8.44 -33.68 8.50
CA LEU A 37 8.86 -33.45 9.89
C LEU A 37 9.99 -32.42 9.96
N THR A 38 10.97 -32.52 9.04
CA THR A 38 12.07 -31.55 8.93
C THR A 38 11.59 -30.13 8.59
N ALA A 39 10.63 -30.00 7.67
CA ALA A 39 10.05 -28.71 7.33
C ALA A 39 9.26 -28.11 8.51
N ARG A 40 8.48 -28.95 9.23
CA ARG A 40 7.72 -28.52 10.40
C ARG A 40 8.63 -28.08 11.55
N THR A 41 9.70 -28.82 11.83
CA THR A 41 10.67 -28.43 12.86
C THR A 41 11.37 -27.12 12.50
N PHE A 42 11.77 -26.95 11.23
CA PHE A 42 12.37 -25.70 10.77
C PHE A 42 11.46 -24.49 11.02
N TRP A 43 10.21 -24.55 10.54
CA TRP A 43 9.27 -23.43 10.71
C TRP A 43 8.94 -23.16 12.18
N SER A 44 8.76 -24.21 12.99
CA SER A 44 8.55 -24.06 14.43
C SER A 44 9.74 -23.37 15.11
N THR A 45 10.98 -23.69 14.71
CA THR A 45 12.19 -23.09 15.28
C THR A 45 12.37 -21.64 14.80
N MET A 46 12.06 -21.34 13.53
CA MET A 46 12.10 -19.97 13.00
C MET A 46 11.08 -19.05 13.65
N LEU A 47 9.88 -19.56 13.96
CA LEU A 47 8.86 -18.79 14.69
C LEU A 47 9.32 -18.45 16.11
N ARG A 48 9.97 -19.40 16.79
CA ARG A 48 10.56 -19.14 18.12
C ARG A 48 11.69 -18.12 18.05
N LEU A 49 12.54 -18.19 17.02
CA LEU A 49 13.59 -17.20 16.77
C LEU A 49 13.01 -15.81 16.51
N GLY A 50 11.95 -15.72 15.71
CA GLY A 50 11.23 -14.46 15.47
C GLY A 50 10.63 -13.85 16.74
N ALA A 51 10.02 -14.68 17.60
CA ALA A 51 9.50 -14.25 18.90
C ALA A 51 10.63 -13.74 19.82
N PHE A 52 11.78 -14.43 19.82
CA PHE A 52 12.97 -14.03 20.57
C PHE A 52 13.54 -12.68 20.09
N CYS A 53 13.64 -12.47 18.77
CA CYS A 53 14.09 -11.19 18.20
C CYS A 53 13.12 -10.04 18.52
N GLN A 54 11.80 -10.26 18.48
CA GLN A 54 10.83 -9.25 18.88
C GLN A 54 10.92 -8.92 20.38
N GLN A 55 11.22 -9.91 21.23
CA GLN A 55 11.40 -9.69 22.66
C GLN A 55 12.66 -8.85 22.96
N LEU A 56 13.76 -9.09 22.25
CA LEU A 56 14.97 -8.26 22.29
C LEU A 56 14.69 -6.83 21.83
N GLN A 57 13.95 -6.63 20.73
CA GLN A 57 13.58 -5.30 20.25
C GLN A 57 12.72 -4.52 21.27
N ARG A 58 11.80 -5.20 21.96
CA ARG A 58 10.98 -4.58 23.02
C ARG A 58 11.81 -4.21 24.26
N GLN A 59 12.84 -4.99 24.60
CA GLN A 59 13.76 -4.65 25.69
C GLN A 59 14.66 -3.45 25.34
N VAL A 60 15.10 -3.33 24.09
CA VAL A 60 15.89 -2.18 23.61
C VAL A 60 15.04 -0.91 23.50
N GLY A 61 13.74 -1.03 23.20
CA GLY A 61 12.81 0.10 23.15
C GLY A 61 12.42 0.71 24.51
N HIS A 62 12.73 0.04 25.63
CA HIS A 62 12.26 0.46 26.95
C HIS A 62 13.34 1.07 27.86
N LEU A 63 14.63 1.06 27.47
CA LEU A 63 15.71 1.73 28.20
C LEU A 63 16.33 2.86 27.36
N GLY A 64 15.89 4.08 27.65
CA GLY A 64 16.67 5.28 27.33
C GLY A 64 17.89 5.36 28.25
N THR A 65 19.05 5.60 27.63
CA THR A 65 20.41 5.85 28.17
C THR A 65 21.30 4.65 28.55
N PRO A 66 22.61 4.68 28.16
CA PRO A 66 23.54 3.59 28.38
C PRO A 66 24.37 3.81 29.65
N HIS A 67 24.23 2.93 30.64
CA HIS A 67 25.34 2.62 31.54
C HIS A 67 25.24 1.19 32.08
N GLU A 68 26.31 0.44 31.80
CA GLU A 68 26.77 -0.80 32.42
C GLU A 68 25.76 -1.87 32.83
N LEU A 69 25.63 -2.90 31.98
CA LEU A 69 25.65 -4.29 32.44
C LEU A 69 26.57 -5.12 31.54
N SER A 70 27.59 -5.68 32.20
CA SER A 70 28.67 -6.47 31.62
C SER A 70 28.27 -7.94 31.46
N ALA A 71 28.82 -8.49 30.37
CA ALA A 71 29.20 -9.89 30.14
C ALA A 71 28.08 -10.93 29.96
N GLY A 72 27.80 -11.26 28.69
CA GLY A 72 27.25 -12.57 28.35
C GLY A 72 26.53 -12.73 27.02
N VAL A 73 26.65 -11.85 26.03
CA VAL A 73 26.02 -12.07 24.72
C VAL A 73 26.95 -11.64 23.59
N ILE A 74 27.29 -12.59 22.72
CA ILE A 74 28.06 -12.38 21.50
C ILE A 74 27.27 -11.44 20.58
N PRO A 75 27.79 -10.25 20.22
CA PRO A 75 27.12 -9.39 19.25
C PRO A 75 27.26 -10.00 17.85
N LEU A 76 26.13 -10.34 17.21
CA LEU A 76 26.09 -10.42 15.75
C LEU A 76 26.12 -8.98 15.22
N GLU A 77 27.30 -8.49 14.89
CA GLU A 77 27.44 -7.33 14.00
C GLU A 77 26.86 -7.70 12.62
N CYS A 78 25.71 -7.12 12.27
CA CYS A 78 25.36 -6.93 10.86
C CYS A 78 26.21 -5.77 10.32
N GLY A 79 27.42 -6.10 9.87
CA GLY A 79 28.25 -5.18 9.11
C GLY A 79 27.62 -4.87 7.74
N PRO A 80 27.76 -3.64 7.22
CA PRO A 80 27.43 -3.34 5.83
C PRO A 80 28.34 -4.15 4.89
N TRP A 81 27.74 -4.68 3.83
CA TRP A 81 28.43 -5.45 2.80
C TRP A 81 29.60 -4.63 2.22
N LYS A 82 30.82 -5.16 2.35
CA LYS A 82 32.00 -4.69 1.64
C LYS A 82 31.87 -5.04 0.15
N GLU A 83 31.78 -4.03 -0.69
CA GLU A 83 32.08 -4.18 -2.11
C GLU A 83 33.58 -4.48 -2.31
N ILE A 84 33.86 -5.41 -3.21
CA ILE A 84 35.21 -5.77 -3.69
C ILE A 84 35.58 -4.79 -4.83
N PRO A 85 36.84 -4.33 -4.92
CA PRO A 85 37.20 -3.18 -5.75
C PRO A 85 37.42 -3.56 -7.21
N THR A 86 36.86 -2.78 -8.13
CA THR A 86 37.21 -2.84 -9.56
C THR A 86 37.75 -1.49 -10.02
N GLN A 87 39.06 -1.48 -10.19
CA GLN A 87 39.94 -0.72 -11.08
C GLN A 87 39.55 0.68 -11.57
N GLN A 88 40.54 1.56 -11.35
CA GLN A 88 40.72 2.90 -11.86
C GLN A 88 40.58 3.00 -13.39
N SER A 89 40.03 4.13 -13.84
CA SER A 89 40.53 4.83 -15.02
C SER A 89 40.30 6.33 -14.83
N THR A 90 41.38 7.09 -14.99
CA THR A 90 41.46 8.55 -15.05
C THR A 90 40.74 9.10 -16.28
N PRO A 91 40.49 10.42 -16.33
CA PRO A 91 40.76 11.12 -17.58
C PRO A 91 41.70 12.30 -17.39
N HIS A 92 42.58 12.41 -18.38
CA HIS A 92 43.53 13.48 -18.64
C HIS A 92 42.83 14.78 -19.04
N SER A 93 43.50 15.88 -18.69
CA SER A 93 43.29 17.22 -19.25
C SER A 93 43.73 17.35 -20.71
N LEU A 94 43.24 18.42 -21.34
CA LEU A 94 43.60 19.10 -22.59
C LEU A 94 42.87 18.68 -23.88
N GLY A 95 42.25 19.67 -24.52
CA GLY A 95 41.73 19.60 -25.88
C GLY A 95 40.94 20.83 -26.31
N SER A 96 41.66 21.93 -26.59
CA SER A 96 41.15 23.13 -27.25
C SER A 96 41.03 22.90 -28.77
N GLN A 97 39.90 23.32 -29.37
CA GLN A 97 39.65 23.75 -30.76
C GLN A 97 38.12 23.68 -30.95
N GLY A 98 37.36 24.74 -31.24
CA GLY A 98 37.57 25.78 -32.23
C GLY A 98 36.65 25.47 -33.42
N SER A 99 35.56 26.22 -33.62
CA SER A 99 35.13 26.77 -34.93
C SER A 99 33.73 27.40 -34.88
N SER A 100 33.71 28.68 -35.30
CA SER A 100 32.73 29.37 -36.16
C SER A 100 31.25 29.54 -35.75
N GLN A 101 30.92 30.81 -35.46
CA GLN A 101 29.64 31.48 -35.73
C GLN A 101 29.14 31.30 -37.19
N PRO A 102 27.88 31.68 -37.47
CA PRO A 102 27.71 32.97 -38.15
C PRO A 102 26.71 33.92 -37.47
N ARG A 103 26.90 35.18 -37.84
CA ARG A 103 26.35 36.44 -37.31
C ARG A 103 25.18 36.91 -38.17
N ALA A 104 24.13 37.42 -37.52
CA ALA A 104 23.21 38.45 -38.02
C ALA A 104 22.79 39.25 -36.78
N GLY A 105 22.72 40.58 -36.69
CA GLY A 105 22.90 41.77 -37.51
C GLY A 105 22.34 42.91 -36.63
N PRO A 106 22.96 44.11 -36.53
CA PRO A 106 22.64 45.06 -35.47
C PRO A 106 21.44 45.95 -35.83
N SER A 107 20.45 46.06 -34.94
CA SER A 107 19.42 47.09 -35.02
C SER A 107 19.74 48.22 -34.04
N LEU A 108 19.92 49.43 -34.58
CA LEU A 108 20.07 50.67 -33.84
C LEU A 108 18.71 51.09 -33.25
N ALA A 109 18.69 51.43 -31.97
CA ALA A 109 17.70 52.34 -31.39
C ALA A 109 18.39 53.28 -30.39
N PRO A 110 17.95 54.55 -30.28
CA PRO A 110 18.76 55.62 -29.70
C PRO A 110 18.70 55.63 -28.18
N GLY A 111 19.81 56.03 -27.57
CA GLY A 111 19.97 56.06 -26.13
C GLY A 111 19.07 57.07 -25.42
N THR A 112 18.79 56.75 -24.16
CA THR A 112 18.96 57.66 -23.02
C THR A 112 18.83 56.82 -21.76
N ARG A 113 19.95 56.57 -21.07
CA ARG A 113 20.02 56.59 -19.61
C ARG A 113 21.48 56.53 -19.20
N SER A 114 21.94 57.67 -18.70
CA SER A 114 23.21 57.89 -18.04
C SER A 114 23.41 56.81 -16.97
N VAL A 115 24.52 56.08 -17.07
CA VAL A 115 25.03 55.24 -15.98
C VAL A 115 25.56 56.19 -14.90
N PRO A 116 25.04 56.18 -13.66
CA PRO A 116 25.71 56.85 -12.56
C PRO A 116 26.89 55.98 -12.14
N THR A 117 28.10 56.45 -12.39
CA THR A 117 29.33 55.96 -11.74
C THR A 117 29.19 56.26 -10.25
N GLN A 118 29.06 55.22 -9.42
CA GLN A 118 28.80 55.36 -7.99
C GLN A 118 30.06 55.76 -7.22
N THR A 119 29.89 56.77 -6.38
CA THR A 119 30.80 57.15 -5.30
C THR A 119 30.68 56.13 -4.14
N PRO A 120 31.77 55.66 -3.53
CA PRO A 120 31.71 54.71 -2.42
C PRO A 120 31.25 55.42 -1.14
N GLY A 121 29.96 55.42 -0.85
CA GLY A 121 29.47 56.04 0.38
C GLY A 121 27.97 56.17 0.61
N SER A 122 27.10 55.50 -0.16
CA SER A 122 25.65 55.51 0.10
C SER A 122 25.11 54.09 0.28
N PRO A 123 24.24 53.83 1.29
CA PRO A 123 23.64 52.52 1.46
C PRO A 123 22.66 52.29 0.31
N LEU A 124 23.06 51.44 -0.63
CA LEU A 124 22.24 51.03 -1.76
C LEU A 124 21.01 50.30 -1.21
N GLY A 125 19.83 50.91 -1.36
CA GLY A 125 18.56 50.19 -1.21
C GLY A 125 18.50 49.04 -2.22
N SER A 126 17.82 47.94 -1.85
CA SER A 126 17.65 46.81 -2.75
C SER A 126 16.92 47.23 -4.02
N CYS A 127 17.49 46.90 -5.18
CA CYS A 127 16.83 47.08 -6.47
C CYS A 127 15.51 46.28 -6.48
N GLY A 128 14.41 46.90 -6.93
CA GLY A 128 13.08 46.25 -6.95
C GLY A 128 13.04 44.94 -7.75
N THR A 129 13.79 44.87 -8.86
CA THR A 129 13.94 43.65 -9.65
C THR A 129 14.70 42.56 -8.90
N CYS A 130 15.73 42.93 -8.13
CA CYS A 130 16.46 41.99 -7.28
C CYS A 130 15.59 41.50 -6.11
N SER A 131 14.78 42.39 -5.53
CA SER A 131 13.82 42.00 -4.48
C SER A 131 12.80 41.01 -5.00
N SER A 132 12.21 41.26 -6.18
CA SER A 132 11.25 40.35 -6.80
C SER A 132 11.89 38.99 -7.16
N ALA A 133 13.12 38.99 -7.68
CA ALA A 133 13.84 37.75 -7.98
C ALA A 133 14.15 36.94 -6.71
N GLN A 134 14.53 37.60 -5.61
CA GLN A 134 14.76 36.95 -4.32
C GLN A 134 13.47 36.38 -3.72
N THR A 135 12.33 37.08 -3.83
CA THR A 135 11.02 36.55 -3.40
C THR A 135 10.63 35.30 -4.19
N SER A 136 10.77 35.34 -5.52
CA SER A 136 10.50 34.17 -6.37
C SER A 136 11.40 32.99 -6.03
N LEU A 137 12.68 33.23 -5.77
CA LEU A 137 13.62 32.19 -5.35
C LEU A 137 13.23 31.56 -4.00
N GLN A 138 12.77 32.37 -3.04
CA GLN A 138 12.27 31.89 -1.74
C GLN A 138 11.00 31.05 -1.90
N GLU A 139 10.08 31.45 -2.78
CA GLU A 139 8.87 30.67 -3.09
C GLU A 139 9.19 29.32 -3.71
N VAL A 140 10.05 29.28 -4.74
CA VAL A 140 10.49 28.03 -5.35
C VAL A 140 11.22 27.14 -4.34
N GLY A 141 12.04 27.74 -3.49
CA GLY A 141 12.73 27.01 -2.42
C GLY A 141 11.78 26.39 -1.41
N ARG A 142 10.77 27.13 -0.93
CA ARG A 142 9.73 26.58 -0.05
C ARG A 142 8.97 25.43 -0.71
N ALA A 143 8.65 25.54 -2.00
CA ALA A 143 8.00 24.46 -2.75
C ALA A 143 8.88 23.19 -2.81
N ILE A 144 10.19 23.34 -3.05
CA ILE A 144 11.14 22.21 -3.07
C ILE A 144 11.26 21.59 -1.67
N THR A 145 11.35 22.40 -0.62
CA THR A 145 11.37 21.91 0.76
C THR A 145 10.10 21.15 1.13
N SER A 146 8.93 21.67 0.76
CA SER A 146 7.64 21.00 0.96
C SER A 146 7.58 19.66 0.20
N LEU A 147 8.07 19.62 -1.04
CA LEU A 147 8.14 18.38 -1.81
C LEU A 147 9.04 17.35 -1.13
N CYS A 148 10.24 17.73 -0.70
CA CYS A 148 11.15 16.86 0.05
C CYS A 148 10.48 16.33 1.33
N GLN A 149 9.82 17.19 2.12
CA GLN A 149 9.11 16.78 3.34
C GLN A 149 7.98 15.80 3.05
N SER A 150 7.17 16.06 2.01
CA SER A 150 6.06 15.18 1.62
C SER A 150 6.51 13.77 1.21
N GLN A 151 7.73 13.65 0.67
CA GLN A 151 8.33 12.40 0.24
C GLN A 151 9.29 11.81 1.28
N ASN A 152 9.35 12.38 2.50
CA ASN A 152 10.29 12.01 3.57
C ASN A 152 11.78 12.02 3.13
N ILE A 153 12.14 12.93 2.22
CA ILE A 153 13.51 13.14 1.76
C ILE A 153 14.13 14.29 2.57
N PRO A 154 15.37 14.15 3.09
CA PRO A 154 16.03 15.23 3.79
C PRO A 154 16.33 16.42 2.86
N SER A 155 15.81 17.60 3.21
CA SER A 155 16.06 18.85 2.51
C SER A 155 17.23 19.59 3.15
N ALA A 156 18.25 19.90 2.35
CA ALA A 156 19.35 20.77 2.78
C ALA A 156 18.96 22.24 2.69
N LEU A 157 18.05 22.60 1.79
CA LEU A 157 17.48 23.94 1.72
C LEU A 157 16.67 24.28 2.97
N SER A 158 15.92 23.33 3.53
CA SER A 158 15.16 23.49 4.79
C SER A 158 16.07 23.88 5.95
N LYS A 159 17.22 23.22 6.08
CA LYS A 159 18.21 23.52 7.13
C LYS A 159 18.85 24.89 6.94
N PHE A 160 19.08 25.28 5.69
CA PHE A 160 19.64 26.60 5.38
C PHE A 160 18.63 27.73 5.66
N GLN A 161 17.35 27.50 5.35
CA GLN A 161 16.27 28.45 5.66
C GLN A 161 16.12 28.69 7.16
N GLU A 162 16.14 27.63 7.97
CA GLU A 162 16.08 27.72 9.44
C GLU A 162 17.21 28.59 10.02
N VAL A 163 18.44 28.37 9.54
CA VAL A 163 19.62 29.17 9.94
C VAL A 163 19.53 30.64 9.48
N LEU A 164 18.90 30.91 8.33
CA LEU A 164 18.70 32.26 7.81
C LEU A 164 17.59 33.03 8.55
N GLU A 165 16.51 32.34 8.95
CA GLU A 165 15.41 32.92 9.72
C GLU A 165 15.85 33.28 11.15
N ASP A 166 16.73 32.47 11.76
CA ASP A 166 17.26 32.70 13.11
C ASP A 166 18.32 33.82 13.18
N SER A 167 19.06 34.07 12.09
CA SER A 167 20.24 34.93 12.11
C SER A 167 19.98 36.41 11.81
N THR A 168 18.89 36.78 11.13
CA THR A 168 18.56 38.20 10.91
C THR A 168 17.15 38.41 10.36
N GLY A 169 16.42 39.41 10.87
CA GLY A 169 15.22 39.97 10.21
C GLY A 169 15.49 40.70 8.88
N ARG A 170 16.48 40.24 8.08
CA ARG A 170 16.83 40.81 6.78
C ARG A 170 15.91 40.25 5.70
N ARG A 171 15.21 41.14 5.00
CA ARG A 171 14.43 40.81 3.79
C ARG A 171 15.27 40.52 2.54
N SER A 172 16.59 40.75 2.57
CA SER A 172 17.44 40.66 1.37
C SER A 172 18.63 39.72 1.58
N LEU A 173 18.74 38.72 0.71
CA LEU A 173 19.87 37.78 0.65
C LEU A 173 21.10 38.46 0.07
N SER A 174 22.28 38.19 0.65
CA SER A 174 23.56 38.61 0.06
C SER A 174 23.88 37.79 -1.19
N ALA A 175 24.83 38.26 -2.01
CA ALA A 175 25.32 37.49 -3.16
C ALA A 175 25.86 36.11 -2.77
N MET A 176 26.46 36.00 -1.58
CA MET A 176 26.94 34.73 -1.04
C MET A 176 25.77 33.81 -0.66
N ASP A 177 24.76 34.34 0.03
CA ASP A 177 23.56 33.57 0.40
C ASP A 177 22.82 33.04 -0.84
N MET A 178 22.73 33.85 -1.90
CA MET A 178 22.12 33.43 -3.18
C MET A 178 22.92 32.29 -3.84
N SER A 179 24.26 32.35 -3.82
CA SER A 179 25.10 31.29 -4.37
C SER A 179 24.98 29.99 -3.57
N TYR A 180 24.92 30.10 -2.24
CA TYR A 180 24.75 28.95 -1.36
C TYR A 180 23.36 28.33 -1.51
N TRP A 181 22.31 29.16 -1.57
CA TRP A 181 20.94 28.73 -1.84
C TRP A 181 20.82 27.93 -3.12
N ALA A 182 21.39 28.42 -4.23
CA ALA A 182 21.39 27.69 -5.50
C ALA A 182 22.10 26.33 -5.39
N SER A 183 23.16 26.24 -4.58
CA SER A 183 23.86 24.98 -4.34
C SER A 183 23.03 23.98 -3.52
N GLU A 184 22.35 24.45 -2.46
CA GLU A 184 21.47 23.59 -1.63
C GLU A 184 20.21 23.18 -2.38
N GLN A 185 19.63 24.07 -3.18
CA GLN A 185 18.53 23.78 -4.09
C GLN A 185 18.92 22.69 -5.10
N SER A 186 20.12 22.78 -5.68
CA SER A 186 20.61 21.77 -6.63
C SER A 186 20.80 20.40 -5.98
N LYS A 187 21.25 20.36 -4.72
CA LYS A 187 21.36 19.12 -3.94
C LYS A 187 19.98 18.50 -3.68
N ASP A 188 19.00 19.30 -3.31
CA ASP A 188 17.62 18.82 -3.07
C ASP A 188 16.99 18.28 -4.35
N LEU A 189 17.11 18.99 -5.48
CA LEU A 189 16.65 18.51 -6.79
C LEU A 189 17.34 17.20 -7.20
N SER A 190 18.64 17.06 -6.93
CA SER A 190 19.38 15.82 -7.21
C SER A 190 18.87 14.64 -6.35
N ARG A 191 18.56 14.89 -5.08
CA ARG A 191 17.97 13.87 -4.19
C ARG A 191 16.58 13.47 -4.65
N ILE A 192 15.73 14.45 -5.03
CA ILE A 192 14.40 14.20 -5.59
C ILE A 192 14.51 13.34 -6.85
N ASN A 193 15.41 13.70 -7.78
CA ASN A 193 15.60 12.95 -9.01
C ASN A 193 16.06 11.50 -8.75
N LYS A 194 16.98 11.31 -7.81
CA LYS A 194 17.43 9.98 -7.40
C LYS A 194 16.28 9.16 -6.81
N HIS A 195 15.50 9.74 -5.90
CA HIS A 195 14.34 9.08 -5.31
C HIS A 195 13.30 8.70 -6.37
N LEU A 196 13.02 9.59 -7.33
CA LEU A 196 12.12 9.31 -8.44
C LEU A 196 12.63 8.13 -9.29
N GLN A 197 13.93 8.07 -9.56
CA GLN A 197 14.53 6.97 -10.30
C GLN A 197 14.44 5.64 -9.53
N GLU A 198 14.69 5.66 -8.22
CA GLU A 198 14.54 4.50 -7.34
C GLU A 198 13.08 4.00 -7.30
N LEU A 199 12.10 4.90 -7.22
CA LEU A 199 10.68 4.55 -7.29
C LEU A 199 10.30 3.93 -8.63
N LEU A 200 10.73 4.53 -9.75
CA LEU A 200 10.50 3.97 -11.08
C LEU A 200 11.11 2.57 -11.23
N GLN A 201 12.29 2.35 -10.65
CA GLN A 201 12.94 1.04 -10.65
C GLN A 201 12.18 -0.01 -9.83
N GLN A 202 11.47 0.40 -8.77
CA GLN A 202 10.62 -0.48 -7.95
C GLN A 202 9.26 -0.77 -8.59
N VAL A 203 8.70 0.15 -9.39
CA VAL A 203 7.42 -0.05 -10.07
C VAL A 203 7.51 -1.12 -11.17
N ASN A 204 8.65 -1.20 -11.87
CA ASN A 204 8.85 -2.18 -12.96
C ASN A 204 8.70 -3.66 -12.53
N PRO A 205 9.35 -4.16 -11.45
CA PRO A 205 9.15 -5.54 -11.00
C PRO A 205 7.74 -5.81 -10.53
N VAL A 206 7.10 -4.87 -9.82
CA VAL A 206 5.69 -5.00 -9.39
C VAL A 206 4.76 -5.13 -10.60
N LYS A 207 5.01 -4.37 -11.67
CA LYS A 207 4.26 -4.48 -12.92
C LYS A 207 4.45 -5.85 -13.59
N ALA A 208 5.68 -6.38 -13.59
CA ALA A 208 5.97 -7.71 -14.13
C ALA A 208 5.30 -8.82 -13.31
N GLU A 209 5.36 -8.73 -11.97
CA GLU A 209 4.66 -9.66 -11.07
C GLU A 209 3.14 -9.62 -11.28
N LEU A 210 2.57 -8.43 -11.50
CA LEU A 210 1.15 -8.28 -11.82
C LEU A 210 0.76 -8.97 -13.14
N GLU A 211 1.59 -8.85 -14.18
CA GLU A 211 1.38 -9.54 -15.45
C GLU A 211 1.47 -11.07 -15.30
N GLU A 212 2.44 -11.58 -14.53
CA GLU A 212 2.58 -13.01 -14.25
C GLU A 212 1.42 -13.58 -13.42
N MET A 213 1.00 -12.87 -12.37
CA MET A 213 -0.19 -13.23 -11.60
C MET A 213 -1.46 -13.21 -12.47
N GLY A 214 -1.54 -12.27 -13.42
CA GLY A 214 -2.60 -12.23 -14.43
C GLY A 214 -2.62 -13.49 -15.31
N LYS A 215 -1.46 -13.94 -15.80
CA LYS A 215 -1.35 -15.20 -16.57
C LYS A 215 -1.73 -16.42 -15.74
N GLN A 216 -1.27 -16.51 -14.49
CA GLN A 216 -1.62 -17.61 -13.59
C GLN A 216 -3.12 -17.68 -13.29
N LYS A 217 -3.77 -16.52 -13.11
CA LYS A 217 -5.23 -16.45 -12.92
C LYS A 217 -5.98 -16.97 -14.14
N GLU A 218 -5.54 -16.61 -15.34
CA GLU A 218 -6.19 -17.07 -16.58
C GLU A 218 -5.99 -18.58 -16.80
N GLU A 219 -4.80 -19.10 -16.49
CA GLU A 219 -4.52 -20.54 -16.52
C GLU A 219 -5.40 -21.31 -15.53
N LEU A 220 -5.51 -20.85 -14.28
CA LEU A 220 -6.41 -21.45 -13.29
C LEU A 220 -7.88 -21.38 -13.72
N ARG A 221 -8.31 -20.26 -14.32
CA ARG A 221 -9.66 -20.13 -14.88
C ARG A 221 -9.93 -21.19 -15.95
N LYS A 222 -8.97 -21.39 -16.87
CA LYS A 222 -9.05 -22.45 -17.89
C LYS A 222 -9.15 -23.84 -17.28
N GLN A 223 -8.34 -24.14 -16.27
CA GLN A 223 -8.38 -25.44 -15.59
C GLN A 223 -9.72 -25.70 -14.89
N VAL A 224 -10.30 -24.68 -14.26
CA VAL A 224 -11.64 -24.78 -13.65
C VAL A 224 -12.71 -25.04 -14.71
N GLU A 225 -12.64 -24.36 -15.85
CA GLU A 225 -13.56 -24.56 -16.97
C GLU A 225 -13.44 -25.99 -17.54
N ASP A 226 -12.21 -26.47 -17.79
CA ASP A 226 -11.95 -27.83 -18.29
C ASP A 226 -12.45 -28.91 -17.32
N ILE A 227 -12.22 -28.74 -16.00
CA ILE A 227 -12.72 -29.66 -14.97
C ILE A 227 -14.25 -29.63 -14.94
N SER A 228 -14.86 -28.45 -15.04
CA SER A 228 -16.32 -28.30 -15.05
C SER A 228 -16.94 -29.00 -16.27
N GLN A 229 -16.34 -28.86 -17.45
CA GLN A 229 -16.78 -29.55 -18.67
C GLN A 229 -16.65 -31.08 -18.55
N LYS A 230 -15.51 -31.58 -18.04
CA LYS A 230 -15.31 -33.02 -17.80
C LYS A 230 -16.32 -33.57 -16.81
N LEU A 231 -16.56 -32.85 -15.71
CA LEU A 231 -17.54 -33.23 -14.70
C LEU A 231 -18.95 -33.29 -15.29
N GLN A 232 -19.31 -32.36 -16.16
CA GLN A 232 -20.62 -32.37 -16.81
C GLN A 232 -20.77 -33.55 -17.78
N ALA A 233 -19.75 -33.84 -18.58
CA ALA A 233 -19.73 -35.00 -19.48
C ALA A 233 -19.82 -36.33 -18.70
N GLU A 234 -19.14 -36.43 -17.55
CA GLU A 234 -19.22 -37.61 -16.69
C GLU A 234 -20.63 -37.77 -16.09
N LYS A 235 -21.25 -36.69 -15.62
CA LYS A 235 -22.65 -36.70 -15.14
C LYS A 235 -23.63 -37.17 -16.21
N GLU A 236 -23.49 -36.68 -17.44
CA GLU A 236 -24.33 -37.10 -18.56
C GLU A 236 -24.12 -38.59 -18.89
N THR A 237 -22.87 -39.04 -18.89
CA THR A 237 -22.52 -40.46 -19.10
C THR A 237 -23.12 -41.34 -18.01
N ARG A 238 -23.01 -40.94 -16.74
CA ARG A 238 -23.58 -41.67 -15.60
C ARG A 238 -25.11 -41.71 -15.66
N MET A 239 -25.76 -40.60 -16.02
CA MET A 239 -27.20 -40.55 -16.24
C MET A 239 -27.63 -41.51 -17.36
N GLN A 240 -26.87 -41.57 -18.45
CA GLN A 240 -27.17 -42.47 -19.56
C GLN A 240 -26.96 -43.94 -19.19
N GLN A 241 -25.92 -44.26 -18.42
CA GLN A 241 -25.70 -45.61 -17.88
C GLN A 241 -26.84 -46.03 -16.95
N GLN A 242 -27.28 -45.14 -16.05
CA GLN A 242 -28.39 -45.39 -15.16
C GLN A 242 -29.68 -45.68 -15.93
N ARG A 243 -30.03 -44.87 -16.94
CA ARG A 243 -31.21 -45.13 -17.79
C ARG A 243 -31.15 -46.49 -18.48
N LYS A 244 -29.97 -46.86 -19.01
CA LYS A 244 -29.77 -48.18 -19.65
C LYS A 244 -29.94 -49.32 -18.66
N ALA A 245 -29.39 -49.20 -17.45
CA ALA A 245 -29.54 -50.19 -16.39
C ALA A 245 -31.00 -50.33 -15.93
N GLU A 246 -31.70 -49.21 -15.74
CA GLU A 246 -33.13 -49.21 -15.40
C GLU A 246 -33.99 -49.86 -16.49
N GLN A 247 -33.69 -49.60 -17.76
CA GLN A 247 -34.40 -50.25 -18.87
C GLN A 247 -34.11 -51.75 -18.92
N SER A 248 -32.84 -52.15 -18.78
CA SER A 248 -32.45 -53.57 -18.71
C SER A 248 -33.12 -54.30 -17.55
N LEU A 249 -33.27 -53.65 -16.40
CA LEU A 249 -33.96 -54.22 -15.24
C LEU A 249 -35.45 -54.41 -15.51
N LYS A 250 -36.12 -53.42 -16.11
CA LYS A 250 -37.53 -53.53 -16.52
C LYS A 250 -37.76 -54.68 -17.50
N ASP A 251 -36.87 -54.85 -18.48
CA ASP A 251 -36.97 -55.92 -19.46
C ASP A 251 -36.78 -57.29 -18.78
N LYS A 252 -35.85 -57.41 -17.83
CA LYS A 252 -35.62 -58.63 -17.03
C LYS A 252 -36.78 -58.97 -16.11
N ASP A 253 -37.37 -57.98 -15.44
CA ASP A 253 -38.55 -58.16 -14.59
C ASP A 253 -39.73 -58.66 -15.41
N LYS A 254 -39.91 -58.14 -16.63
CA LYS A 254 -40.93 -58.63 -17.56
C LYS A 254 -40.68 -60.08 -17.94
N GLU A 255 -39.48 -60.44 -18.39
CA GLU A 255 -39.11 -61.83 -18.72
C GLU A 255 -39.34 -62.78 -17.53
N HIS A 256 -38.94 -62.37 -16.33
CA HIS A 256 -39.15 -63.14 -15.11
C HIS A 256 -40.64 -63.34 -14.82
N SER A 257 -41.46 -62.28 -14.91
CA SER A 257 -42.90 -62.37 -14.69
C SER A 257 -43.58 -63.35 -15.65
N GLU A 258 -43.16 -63.37 -16.92
CA GLU A 258 -43.66 -64.31 -17.92
C GLU A 258 -43.20 -65.75 -17.62
N ALA A 259 -41.96 -65.96 -17.16
CA ALA A 259 -41.46 -67.28 -16.77
C ALA A 259 -42.19 -67.85 -15.55
N VAL A 260 -42.49 -67.02 -14.55
CA VAL A 260 -43.27 -67.42 -13.38
C VAL A 260 -44.68 -67.86 -13.79
N ALA A 261 -45.36 -67.08 -14.64
CA ALA A 261 -46.70 -67.44 -15.11
C ALA A 261 -46.72 -68.80 -15.84
N ARG A 262 -45.68 -69.10 -16.65
CA ARG A 262 -45.51 -70.40 -17.31
C ARG A 262 -45.36 -71.54 -16.29
N LEU A 263 -44.50 -71.36 -15.29
CA LEU A 263 -44.29 -72.38 -14.25
C LEU A 263 -45.55 -72.64 -13.40
N GLU A 264 -46.34 -71.60 -13.12
CA GLU A 264 -47.62 -71.75 -12.42
C GLU A 264 -48.62 -72.58 -13.22
N GLN A 265 -48.65 -72.37 -14.54
CA GLN A 265 -49.46 -73.19 -15.45
C GLN A 265 -49.01 -74.66 -15.44
N ASP A 266 -47.71 -74.92 -15.64
CA ASP A 266 -47.14 -76.26 -15.68
C ASP A 266 -47.36 -77.02 -14.36
N LYS A 267 -47.25 -76.32 -13.22
CA LYS A 267 -47.56 -76.89 -11.90
C LYS A 267 -49.02 -77.34 -11.81
N GLY A 268 -49.94 -76.56 -12.35
CA GLY A 268 -51.35 -76.93 -12.42
C GLY A 268 -51.58 -78.18 -13.29
N ASP A 269 -50.87 -78.31 -14.41
CA ASP A 269 -50.92 -79.49 -15.29
C ASP A 269 -50.40 -80.76 -14.60
N LEU A 270 -49.27 -80.67 -13.88
CA LEU A 270 -48.69 -81.80 -13.16
C LEU A 270 -49.56 -82.28 -11.98
N GLN A 271 -50.21 -81.36 -11.27
CA GLN A 271 -51.16 -81.71 -10.21
C GLN A 271 -52.34 -82.53 -10.78
N ARG A 272 -52.86 -82.15 -11.95
CA ARG A 272 -53.89 -82.92 -12.67
C ARG A 272 -53.40 -84.30 -13.10
N GLY A 273 -52.15 -84.42 -13.55
CA GLY A 273 -51.56 -85.71 -13.95
C GLY A 273 -51.29 -86.65 -12.78
N THR A 274 -50.96 -86.10 -11.60
CA THR A 274 -50.65 -86.88 -10.39
C THR A 274 -51.91 -87.52 -9.78
N GLU A 275 -53.06 -86.86 -9.85
CA GLU A 275 -54.36 -87.43 -9.43
C GLU A 275 -54.80 -88.62 -10.30
N LEU A 276 -54.24 -88.76 -11.51
CA LEU A 276 -54.61 -89.76 -12.52
C LEU A 276 -53.86 -91.10 -12.41
N LEU A 277 -52.74 -91.15 -11.66
CA LEU A 277 -51.81 -92.30 -11.64
C LEU A 277 -51.82 -93.13 -10.33
N GLY A 278 -52.85 -92.98 -9.49
CA GLY A 278 -52.93 -93.61 -8.15
C GLY A 278 -53.34 -95.10 -8.08
N LEU A 279 -53.17 -95.93 -9.13
CA LEU A 279 -53.60 -97.34 -9.11
C LEU A 279 -52.63 -98.29 -9.83
N SER A 280 -52.36 -99.44 -9.20
CA SER A 280 -51.70 -100.68 -9.69
C SER A 280 -50.21 -100.83 -9.36
N CYS A 281 -49.66 -101.96 -8.88
CA CYS A 281 -50.12 -103.18 -8.20
C CYS A 281 -48.85 -103.93 -7.72
N CYS A 282 -48.95 -104.69 -6.62
CA CYS A 282 -47.95 -105.63 -6.10
C CYS A 282 -47.92 -106.98 -6.88
N PHE A 283 -46.86 -107.78 -6.65
CA PHE A 283 -46.81 -109.25 -6.40
C PHE A 283 -45.64 -110.02 -7.07
N SER A 284 -45.06 -110.95 -6.29
CA SER A 284 -44.04 -111.99 -6.59
C SER A 284 -44.73 -113.39 -6.66
N PRO A 285 -44.07 -114.59 -6.67
CA PRO A 285 -42.68 -115.02 -6.92
C PRO A 285 -42.56 -116.36 -7.75
N GLU A 286 -41.35 -116.97 -7.76
CA GLU A 286 -41.09 -118.43 -7.78
C GLU A 286 -41.14 -119.24 -9.10
N LEU A 287 -40.13 -119.06 -9.98
CA LEU A 287 -39.67 -120.11 -10.92
C LEU A 287 -38.19 -119.95 -11.32
N THR A 288 -37.29 -119.69 -10.36
CA THR A 288 -35.95 -119.18 -10.70
C THR A 288 -34.98 -119.49 -9.57
N LYS A 289 -34.16 -120.54 -9.68
CA LYS A 289 -33.08 -120.79 -8.70
C LYS A 289 -31.71 -120.91 -9.35
N SER A 290 -31.60 -121.48 -10.56
CA SER A 290 -30.34 -121.47 -11.32
C SER A 290 -30.23 -120.27 -12.27
N THR A 291 -31.32 -119.85 -12.92
CA THR A 291 -31.45 -118.53 -13.55
C THR A 291 -31.18 -117.44 -12.53
N LEU A 292 -31.70 -117.59 -11.31
CA LEU A 292 -31.53 -116.61 -10.24
C LEU A 292 -30.08 -116.48 -9.76
N LEU A 293 -29.24 -117.51 -9.85
CA LEU A 293 -27.83 -117.41 -9.47
C LEU A 293 -26.99 -116.70 -10.53
N GLU A 294 -27.29 -116.92 -11.82
CA GLU A 294 -26.59 -116.26 -12.92
C GLU A 294 -27.12 -114.82 -13.15
N GLU A 295 -28.42 -114.61 -12.98
CA GLU A 295 -29.03 -113.29 -12.81
C GLU A 295 -28.48 -112.59 -11.57
N MET A 296 -28.27 -113.28 -10.44
CA MET A 296 -27.67 -112.68 -9.25
C MET A 296 -26.21 -112.26 -9.51
N ARG A 297 -25.44 -113.02 -10.29
CA ARG A 297 -24.08 -112.61 -10.69
C ARG A 297 -24.07 -111.41 -11.63
N THR A 298 -24.87 -111.45 -12.69
CA THR A 298 -24.95 -110.34 -13.66
C THR A 298 -25.54 -109.07 -13.03
N THR A 299 -26.54 -109.20 -12.16
CA THR A 299 -27.07 -108.09 -11.36
C THR A 299 -26.06 -107.59 -10.33
N MET A 300 -25.22 -108.45 -9.73
CA MET A 300 -24.12 -108.01 -8.86
C MET A 300 -23.13 -107.16 -9.63
N VAL A 301 -22.72 -107.60 -10.83
CA VAL A 301 -21.78 -106.88 -11.71
C VAL A 301 -22.38 -105.54 -12.17
N ALA A 302 -23.65 -105.53 -12.56
CA ALA A 302 -24.35 -104.29 -12.91
C ALA A 302 -24.45 -103.34 -11.69
N ARG A 303 -24.69 -103.87 -10.49
CA ARG A 303 -24.70 -103.08 -9.23
C ARG A 303 -23.33 -102.51 -8.92
N THR A 304 -22.24 -103.25 -9.06
CA THR A 304 -20.90 -102.72 -8.83
C THR A 304 -20.54 -101.65 -9.85
N GLN A 305 -20.93 -101.81 -11.12
CA GLN A 305 -20.75 -100.78 -12.14
C GLN A 305 -21.52 -99.49 -11.78
N LEU A 306 -22.78 -99.63 -11.36
CA LEU A 306 -23.61 -98.50 -10.93
C LEU A 306 -23.06 -97.82 -9.67
N LEU A 307 -22.52 -98.59 -8.72
CA LEU A 307 -21.87 -98.05 -7.52
C LEU A 307 -20.63 -97.23 -7.87
N LEU A 308 -19.80 -97.69 -8.81
CA LEU A 308 -18.65 -96.93 -9.29
C LEU A 308 -19.06 -95.62 -9.98
N GLU A 309 -20.10 -95.65 -10.83
CA GLU A 309 -20.64 -94.43 -11.45
C GLU A 309 -21.21 -93.45 -10.43
N LEU A 310 -21.90 -93.95 -9.40
CA LEU A 310 -22.40 -93.11 -8.31
C LEU A 310 -21.26 -92.55 -7.47
N GLU A 311 -20.24 -93.33 -7.14
CA GLU A 311 -19.05 -92.86 -6.43
C GLU A 311 -18.31 -91.76 -7.20
N GLU A 312 -18.19 -91.91 -8.53
CA GLU A 312 -17.60 -90.88 -9.39
C GLU A 312 -18.45 -89.61 -9.42
N LYS A 313 -19.78 -89.73 -9.56
CA LYS A 313 -20.70 -88.58 -9.48
C LYS A 313 -20.63 -87.88 -8.12
N VAL A 314 -20.58 -88.63 -7.02
CA VAL A 314 -20.42 -88.08 -5.66
C VAL A 314 -19.09 -87.35 -5.55
N ARG A 315 -18.00 -87.91 -6.06
CA ARG A 315 -16.68 -87.25 -6.07
C ARG A 315 -16.70 -85.94 -6.85
N MET A 316 -17.31 -85.93 -8.03
CA MET A 316 -17.47 -84.74 -8.86
C MET A 316 -18.31 -83.66 -8.18
N LEU A 317 -19.48 -84.02 -7.63
CA LEU A 317 -20.34 -83.09 -6.90
C LEU A 317 -19.65 -82.55 -5.63
N THR A 318 -18.85 -83.36 -4.96
CA THR A 318 -18.06 -82.91 -3.80
C THR A 318 -17.01 -81.88 -4.22
N GLY A 319 -16.29 -82.12 -5.32
CA GLY A 319 -15.35 -81.14 -5.86
C GLY A 319 -16.02 -79.83 -6.30
N GLN A 320 -17.22 -79.92 -6.89
CA GLN A 320 -18.02 -78.73 -7.24
C GLN A 320 -18.46 -77.96 -5.99
N ARG A 321 -18.97 -78.64 -4.96
CA ARG A 321 -19.30 -78.02 -3.68
C ARG A 321 -18.08 -77.29 -3.09
N ASP A 322 -16.92 -77.96 -3.02
CA ASP A 322 -15.71 -77.38 -2.44
C ASP A 322 -15.23 -76.16 -3.23
N SER A 323 -15.35 -76.19 -4.57
CA SER A 323 -15.02 -75.03 -5.41
C SER A 323 -15.96 -73.84 -5.16
N LEU A 324 -17.26 -74.10 -5.05
CA LEU A 324 -18.27 -73.07 -4.75
C LEU A 324 -18.09 -72.51 -3.33
N ASP A 325 -17.77 -73.35 -2.35
CA ASP A 325 -17.47 -72.92 -0.99
C ASP A 325 -16.22 -72.02 -0.95
N GLN A 326 -15.20 -72.34 -1.74
CA GLN A 326 -14.01 -71.51 -1.84
C GLN A 326 -14.32 -70.16 -2.51
N GLU A 327 -15.09 -70.14 -3.60
CA GLU A 327 -15.55 -68.90 -4.25
C GLU A 327 -16.43 -68.06 -3.31
N LEU A 328 -17.33 -68.69 -2.57
CA LEU A 328 -18.18 -68.01 -1.59
C LEU A 328 -17.34 -67.41 -0.45
N SER A 329 -16.35 -68.15 0.04
CA SER A 329 -15.43 -67.62 1.06
C SER A 329 -14.61 -66.43 0.54
N ALA A 330 -14.10 -66.51 -0.69
CA ALA A 330 -13.34 -65.44 -1.31
C ALA A 330 -14.20 -64.17 -1.49
N THR A 331 -15.40 -64.32 -2.07
CA THR A 331 -16.34 -63.22 -2.25
C THR A 331 -16.80 -62.62 -0.91
N SER A 332 -17.03 -63.44 0.11
CA SER A 332 -17.34 -62.96 1.46
C SER A 332 -16.22 -62.12 2.06
N THR A 333 -14.95 -62.50 1.86
CA THR A 333 -13.82 -61.69 2.37
C THR A 333 -13.65 -60.37 1.61
N GLU A 334 -13.88 -60.35 0.30
CA GLU A 334 -13.84 -59.10 -0.47
C GLU A 334 -14.98 -58.15 -0.10
N LEU A 335 -16.19 -58.68 0.13
CA LEU A 335 -17.30 -57.89 0.64
C LEU A 335 -16.97 -57.25 1.98
N GLU A 336 -16.34 -57.99 2.90
CA GLU A 336 -15.95 -57.45 4.21
C GLU A 336 -14.88 -56.37 4.10
N LYS A 337 -13.90 -56.54 3.20
CA LYS A 337 -12.91 -55.49 2.90
C LYS A 337 -13.58 -54.23 2.36
N GLU A 338 -14.63 -54.35 1.55
CA GLU A 338 -15.36 -53.18 1.06
C GLU A 338 -16.21 -52.51 2.12
N LYS A 339 -16.85 -53.27 3.01
CA LYS A 339 -17.56 -52.67 4.16
C LYS A 339 -16.63 -51.81 5.00
N VAL A 340 -15.46 -52.33 5.37
CA VAL A 340 -14.47 -51.57 6.16
C VAL A 340 -13.98 -50.34 5.39
N ARG A 341 -13.81 -50.43 4.06
CA ARG A 341 -13.44 -49.27 3.23
C ARG A 341 -14.54 -48.21 3.20
N VAL A 342 -15.81 -48.60 3.08
CA VAL A 342 -16.95 -47.69 3.13
C VAL A 342 -17.06 -47.02 4.50
N GLU A 343 -16.94 -47.78 5.60
CA GLU A 343 -16.95 -47.22 6.96
C GLU A 343 -15.83 -46.22 7.17
N SER A 344 -14.61 -46.52 6.70
CA SER A 344 -13.47 -45.59 6.75
C SER A 344 -13.74 -44.30 5.98
N MET A 345 -14.35 -44.39 4.78
CA MET A 345 -14.73 -43.21 3.99
C MET A 345 -15.80 -42.36 4.70
N LEU A 346 -16.79 -42.99 5.35
CA LEU A 346 -17.82 -42.27 6.11
C LEU A 346 -17.22 -41.51 7.30
N LEU A 347 -16.32 -42.13 8.08
CA LEU A 347 -15.63 -41.44 9.17
C LEU A 347 -14.77 -40.28 8.67
N HIS A 348 -14.16 -40.41 7.49
CA HIS A 348 -13.42 -39.32 6.87
C HIS A 348 -14.33 -38.17 6.45
N GLU A 349 -15.48 -38.46 5.85
CA GLU A 349 -16.49 -37.47 5.48
C GLU A 349 -16.98 -36.71 6.72
N GLU A 350 -17.34 -37.42 7.80
CA GLU A 350 -17.75 -36.81 9.07
C GLU A 350 -16.65 -35.89 9.64
N SER A 351 -15.38 -36.32 9.59
CA SER A 351 -14.25 -35.50 10.02
C SER A 351 -14.11 -34.23 9.17
N LEU A 352 -14.32 -34.34 7.86
CA LEU A 352 -14.25 -33.21 6.94
C LEU A 352 -15.40 -32.24 7.20
N GLN A 353 -16.63 -32.74 7.37
CA GLN A 353 -17.80 -31.93 7.70
C GLN A 353 -17.61 -31.21 9.04
N ALA A 354 -17.05 -31.87 10.05
CA ALA A 354 -16.72 -31.25 11.34
C ALA A 354 -15.71 -30.11 11.18
N LYS A 355 -14.66 -30.30 10.36
CA LYS A 355 -13.67 -29.25 10.05
C LYS A 355 -14.31 -28.08 9.30
N GLN A 356 -15.15 -28.36 8.30
CA GLN A 356 -15.87 -27.33 7.55
C GLN A 356 -16.75 -26.49 8.49
N LYS A 357 -17.46 -27.13 9.41
CA LYS A 357 -18.28 -26.43 10.41
C LYS A 357 -17.45 -25.52 11.32
N VAL A 358 -16.29 -25.98 11.79
CA VAL A 358 -15.39 -25.15 12.61
C VAL A 358 -14.82 -23.97 11.82
N LEU A 359 -14.45 -24.17 10.56
CA LEU A 359 -13.97 -23.10 9.70
C LEU A 359 -15.05 -22.04 9.44
N LEU A 360 -16.30 -22.45 9.21
CA LEU A 360 -17.42 -21.52 9.08
C LEU A 360 -17.63 -20.70 10.35
N GLN A 361 -17.60 -21.35 11.53
CA GLN A 361 -17.70 -20.63 12.80
C GLN A 361 -16.54 -19.65 13.04
N GLN A 362 -15.34 -19.97 12.54
CA GLN A 362 -14.21 -19.06 12.62
C GLN A 362 -14.38 -17.86 11.68
N LEU A 363 -14.92 -18.08 10.47
CA LEU A 363 -15.27 -17.01 9.55
C LEU A 363 -16.32 -16.07 10.17
N ASP A 364 -17.41 -16.62 10.72
CA ASP A 364 -18.47 -15.84 11.36
C ASP A 364 -17.92 -14.99 12.52
N ARG A 365 -16.96 -15.53 13.30
CA ARG A 365 -16.29 -14.76 14.35
C ARG A 365 -15.45 -13.62 13.77
N MET A 366 -14.69 -13.87 12.71
CA MET A 366 -13.89 -12.82 12.08
C MET A 366 -14.76 -11.73 11.47
N ASP A 367 -15.91 -12.10 10.90
CA ASP A 367 -16.88 -11.14 10.36
C ASP A 367 -17.46 -10.28 11.50
N GLN A 368 -17.81 -10.87 12.65
CA GLN A 368 -18.22 -10.13 13.84
C GLN A 368 -17.14 -9.17 14.34
N GLU A 369 -15.88 -9.62 14.44
CA GLU A 369 -14.76 -8.77 14.83
C GLU A 369 -14.57 -7.59 13.85
N CYS A 370 -14.77 -7.81 12.55
CA CYS A 370 -14.72 -6.73 11.55
C CYS A 370 -15.87 -5.72 11.75
N GLU A 371 -17.09 -6.19 11.98
CA GLU A 371 -18.25 -5.33 12.25
C GLU A 371 -18.07 -4.50 13.52
N GLU A 372 -17.56 -5.12 14.60
CA GLU A 372 -17.26 -4.43 15.86
C GLU A 372 -16.18 -3.37 15.70
N LEU A 373 -15.08 -3.69 14.99
CA LEU A 373 -14.01 -2.74 14.71
C LEU A 373 -14.50 -1.58 13.83
N GLN A 374 -15.36 -1.86 12.85
CA GLN A 374 -15.93 -0.83 11.99
C GLN A 374 -16.87 0.09 12.77
N ALA A 375 -17.70 -0.45 13.67
CA ALA A 375 -18.53 0.34 14.56
C ALA A 375 -17.68 1.24 15.49
N SER A 376 -16.63 0.69 16.10
CA SER A 376 -15.73 1.44 16.98
C SER A 376 -14.98 2.54 16.23
N LEU A 377 -14.57 2.28 14.98
CA LEU A 377 -13.96 3.29 14.12
C LEU A 377 -14.94 4.43 13.84
N GLY A 378 -16.21 4.11 13.53
CA GLY A 378 -17.26 5.11 13.32
C GLY A 378 -17.45 6.01 14.55
N GLU A 379 -17.56 5.43 15.75
CA GLU A 379 -17.66 6.19 17.01
C GLU A 379 -16.43 7.08 17.25
N ALA A 380 -15.23 6.58 16.96
CA ALA A 380 -14.00 7.35 17.10
C ALA A 380 -13.91 8.50 16.09
N GLU A 381 -14.38 8.30 14.86
CA GLU A 381 -14.46 9.32 13.82
C GLU A 381 -15.47 10.41 14.17
N GLU A 382 -16.65 10.04 14.68
CA GLU A 382 -17.66 10.96 15.19
C GLU A 382 -17.13 11.79 16.36
N GLY A 383 -16.47 11.15 17.34
CA GLY A 383 -15.84 11.83 18.46
C GLY A 383 -14.74 12.81 18.01
N ARG A 384 -13.94 12.42 17.01
CA ARG A 384 -12.95 13.32 16.38
C ARG A 384 -13.59 14.52 15.71
N ALA A 385 -14.69 14.32 14.99
CA ALA A 385 -15.41 15.41 14.32
C ALA A 385 -15.96 16.42 15.33
N GLN A 386 -16.53 15.94 16.44
CA GLN A 386 -17.03 16.79 17.52
C GLN A 386 -15.90 17.61 18.18
N LEU A 387 -14.75 17.00 18.45
CA LEU A 387 -13.59 17.71 19.01
C LEU A 387 -13.01 18.74 18.03
N ALA A 388 -12.98 18.42 16.74
CA ALA A 388 -12.54 19.36 15.70
C ALA A 388 -13.47 20.58 15.63
N GLU A 389 -14.79 20.36 15.70
CA GLU A 389 -15.77 21.44 15.74
C GLU A 389 -15.61 22.32 16.99
N GLN A 390 -15.41 21.72 18.16
CA GLN A 390 -15.15 22.47 19.41
C GLN A 390 -13.87 23.31 19.32
N LEU A 391 -12.82 22.78 18.68
CA LEU A 391 -11.57 23.49 18.49
C LEU A 391 -11.75 24.69 17.55
N GLU A 392 -12.46 24.51 16.43
CA GLU A 392 -12.77 25.59 15.50
C GLU A 392 -13.59 26.69 16.16
N GLN A 393 -14.62 26.32 16.93
CA GLN A 393 -15.43 27.28 17.70
C GLN A 393 -14.59 28.06 18.71
N THR A 394 -13.68 27.39 19.43
CA THR A 394 -12.80 28.03 20.42
C THR A 394 -11.79 28.97 19.74
N GLN A 395 -11.24 28.56 18.59
CA GLN A 395 -10.34 29.37 17.79
C GLN A 395 -11.06 30.61 17.24
N GLU A 396 -12.29 30.46 16.75
CA GLU A 396 -13.08 31.58 16.25
C GLU A 396 -13.43 32.57 17.37
N GLN A 397 -13.81 32.08 18.56
CA GLN A 397 -14.10 32.90 19.73
C GLN A 397 -12.86 33.67 20.21
N SER A 398 -11.72 33.00 20.37
CA SER A 398 -10.46 33.65 20.75
C SER A 398 -10.00 34.67 19.70
N GLY A 399 -10.17 34.37 18.41
CA GLY A 399 -9.92 35.30 17.30
C GLY A 399 -10.82 36.54 17.36
N LYS A 400 -12.13 36.37 17.62
CA LYS A 400 -13.07 37.48 17.83
C LYS A 400 -12.66 38.34 19.03
N GLN A 401 -12.22 37.72 20.13
CA GLN A 401 -11.77 38.43 21.33
C GLN A 401 -10.48 39.24 21.09
N LEU A 402 -9.50 38.67 20.38
CA LEU A 402 -8.28 39.40 20.00
C LEU A 402 -8.59 40.60 19.08
N ARG A 403 -9.48 40.42 18.09
CA ARG A 403 -9.92 41.54 17.22
C ARG A 403 -10.62 42.63 18.04
N ALA A 404 -11.47 42.25 18.99
CA ALA A 404 -12.15 43.21 19.87
C ALA A 404 -11.14 44.00 20.72
N GLN A 405 -10.14 43.33 21.30
CA GLN A 405 -9.07 44.00 22.07
C GLN A 405 -8.25 44.96 21.19
N GLN A 406 -7.88 44.56 19.97
CA GLN A 406 -7.16 45.43 19.05
C GLN A 406 -7.98 46.66 18.66
N LEU A 407 -9.27 46.49 18.35
CA LEU A 407 -10.16 47.60 18.04
C LEU A 407 -10.32 48.55 19.23
N GLN A 408 -10.43 48.03 20.45
CA GLN A 408 -10.49 48.84 21.66
C GLN A 408 -9.21 49.65 21.88
N ALA A 409 -8.04 49.05 21.66
CA ALA A 409 -6.75 49.74 21.75
C ALA A 409 -6.63 50.86 20.71
N ASN A 410 -6.98 50.59 19.46
CA ASN A 410 -6.99 51.58 18.38
C ASN A 410 -7.96 52.73 18.68
N THR A 411 -9.17 52.41 19.15
CA THR A 411 -10.19 53.41 19.51
C THR A 411 -9.68 54.30 20.64
N SER A 412 -9.08 53.72 21.68
CA SER A 412 -8.49 54.48 22.79
C SER A 412 -7.35 55.41 22.33
N GLN A 413 -6.53 54.97 21.37
CA GLN A 413 -5.46 55.80 20.81
C GLN A 413 -6.01 56.96 19.97
N LEU A 414 -7.01 56.70 19.12
CA LEU A 414 -7.68 57.74 18.34
C LEU A 414 -8.39 58.76 19.23
N GLU A 415 -9.01 58.31 20.33
CA GLU A 415 -9.62 59.20 21.32
C GLU A 415 -8.58 60.12 21.98
N LYS A 416 -7.41 59.58 22.35
CA LYS A 416 -6.30 60.40 22.88
C LYS A 416 -5.84 61.44 21.87
N GLN A 417 -5.59 61.04 20.62
CA GLN A 417 -5.20 61.97 19.55
C GLN A 417 -6.27 63.05 19.31
N ALA A 418 -7.55 62.66 19.32
CA ALA A 418 -8.65 63.61 19.19
C ALA A 418 -8.72 64.59 20.37
N GLN A 419 -8.44 64.14 21.60
CA GLN A 419 -8.35 65.02 22.77
C GLN A 419 -7.15 65.97 22.68
N GLU A 420 -5.97 65.49 22.28
CA GLU A 420 -4.78 66.30 22.06
C GLU A 420 -5.01 67.37 20.98
N LEU A 421 -5.63 67.00 19.85
CA LEU A 421 -6.00 67.94 18.81
C LEU A 421 -6.99 68.99 19.32
N ARG A 422 -8.03 68.59 20.06
CA ARG A 422 -8.97 69.54 20.68
C ARG A 422 -8.29 70.47 21.68
N GLN A 423 -7.32 69.99 22.46
CA GLN A 423 -6.54 70.84 23.36
C GLN A 423 -5.66 71.82 22.59
N ARG A 424 -5.02 71.37 21.50
CA ARG A 424 -4.23 72.22 20.61
C ARG A 424 -5.09 73.29 19.94
N GLU A 425 -6.25 72.92 19.41
CA GLU A 425 -7.22 73.85 18.84
C GLU A 425 -7.67 74.86 19.89
N ARG A 426 -8.02 74.40 21.10
CA ARG A 426 -8.37 75.29 22.22
C ARG A 426 -7.24 76.29 22.49
N LEU A 427 -5.99 75.83 22.60
CA LEU A 427 -4.83 76.70 22.83
C LEU A 427 -4.63 77.70 21.69
N LEU A 428 -4.75 77.29 20.43
CA LEU A 428 -4.63 78.18 19.27
C LEU A 428 -5.74 79.24 19.24
N VAL A 429 -6.95 78.92 19.71
CA VAL A 429 -8.05 79.90 19.86
C VAL A 429 -7.77 80.90 20.99
N PHE A 430 -7.22 80.46 22.13
CA PHE A 430 -6.85 81.36 23.23
C PHE A 430 -5.59 82.19 22.94
N PHE A 431 -4.68 81.67 22.11
CA PHE A 431 -3.42 82.30 21.75
C PHE A 431 -3.24 82.32 20.22
N PRO A 432 -3.96 83.20 19.49
CA PRO A 432 -3.89 83.27 18.03
C PRO A 432 -2.48 83.53 17.48
N GLU A 433 -1.61 84.18 18.26
CA GLU A 433 -0.23 84.51 17.87
C GLU A 433 0.68 83.27 17.74
N LEU A 434 0.29 82.13 18.35
CA LEU A 434 1.00 80.85 18.19
C LEU A 434 0.67 80.15 16.86
N HIS A 435 -0.35 80.62 16.14
CA HIS A 435 -0.64 80.15 14.80
C HIS A 435 0.29 80.84 13.80
N ILE A 436 1.23 80.08 13.23
CA ILE A 436 2.09 80.53 12.13
C ILE A 436 1.50 79.98 10.83
N PRO A 437 0.85 80.80 10.00
CA PRO A 437 0.36 80.38 8.69
C PRO A 437 1.51 79.83 7.86
N PRO A 438 1.30 78.77 7.06
CA PRO A 438 2.34 78.16 6.23
C PRO A 438 3.04 79.16 5.31
N GLU A 439 2.38 80.26 4.92
CA GLU A 439 2.92 81.36 4.11
C GLU A 439 4.01 82.18 4.82
N THR A 440 4.09 82.11 6.15
CA THR A 440 5.10 82.81 6.97
C THR A 440 6.23 81.89 7.46
N ARG A 441 6.24 80.63 7.02
CA ARG A 441 7.36 79.72 7.29
C ARG A 441 8.54 80.10 6.41
N PHE A 442 9.60 80.59 7.03
CA PHE A 442 10.88 80.78 6.37
C PHE A 442 11.52 79.39 6.15
N GLU A 443 11.86 79.07 4.90
CA GLU A 443 12.77 77.97 4.59
C GLU A 443 14.16 78.37 5.09
N SER A 444 14.58 77.82 6.23
CA SER A 444 15.93 78.02 6.77
C SER A 444 16.79 76.82 6.40
N SER A 445 17.94 77.07 5.76
CA SER A 445 18.97 76.07 5.44
C SER A 445 19.67 75.54 6.72
N GLY A 446 19.41 76.16 7.88
CA GLY A 446 20.07 75.85 9.15
C GLY A 446 21.46 76.51 9.29
N ASN A 447 21.93 77.21 8.25
CA ASN A 447 23.10 78.07 8.27
C ASN A 447 22.66 79.53 8.22
N LEU A 448 22.70 80.21 9.36
CA LEU A 448 22.24 81.59 9.52
C LEU A 448 22.90 82.56 8.52
N THR A 449 24.18 82.34 8.21
CA THR A 449 24.94 83.21 7.31
C THR A 449 24.45 83.05 5.87
N GLU A 450 24.24 81.82 5.42
CA GLU A 450 23.73 81.50 4.08
C GLU A 450 22.27 81.97 3.92
N ASP A 451 21.44 81.78 4.95
CA ASP A 451 20.05 82.27 4.96
C ASP A 451 19.98 83.80 4.91
N MET A 452 20.85 84.50 5.67
CA MET A 452 20.96 85.95 5.59
C MET A 452 21.44 86.42 4.22
N GLU A 453 22.41 85.74 3.61
CA GLU A 453 22.92 86.07 2.29
C GLU A 453 21.84 85.89 1.21
N ASN A 454 21.13 84.77 1.24
CA ASN A 454 19.99 84.51 0.36
C ASN A 454 18.89 85.55 0.55
N GLN A 455 18.58 85.93 1.79
CA GLN A 455 17.57 86.95 2.09
C GLN A 455 18.01 88.34 1.63
N LEU A 456 19.28 88.70 1.78
CA LEU A 456 19.85 89.95 1.28
C LEU A 456 19.85 89.99 -0.25
N GLN A 457 20.13 88.87 -0.91
CA GLN A 457 20.04 88.75 -2.35
C GLN A 457 18.60 88.90 -2.84
N ALA A 458 17.65 88.23 -2.18
CA ALA A 458 16.21 88.39 -2.47
C ALA A 458 15.74 89.83 -2.25
N ASN A 459 16.21 90.51 -1.20
CA ASN A 459 15.94 91.92 -0.95
C ASN A 459 16.55 92.81 -2.03
N SER A 460 17.78 92.56 -2.47
CA SER A 460 18.41 93.28 -3.59
C SER A 460 17.59 93.15 -4.87
N ILE A 461 17.08 91.95 -5.17
CA ILE A 461 16.19 91.73 -6.32
C ILE A 461 14.90 92.53 -6.16
N ARG A 462 14.27 92.49 -4.98
CA ARG A 462 13.04 93.24 -4.69
C ARG A 462 13.24 94.75 -4.83
N ILE A 463 14.32 95.28 -4.28
CA ILE A 463 14.71 96.69 -4.41
C ILE A 463 14.91 97.03 -5.89
N GLY A 464 15.65 96.21 -6.65
CA GLY A 464 15.86 96.43 -8.09
C GLY A 464 14.56 96.38 -8.91
N VAL A 465 13.60 95.53 -8.55
CA VAL A 465 12.26 95.54 -9.15
C VAL A 465 11.54 96.86 -8.80
N LEU A 466 11.53 97.25 -7.53
CA LEU A 466 10.90 98.50 -7.09
C LEU A 466 11.54 99.74 -7.71
N GLU A 467 12.86 99.75 -7.92
CA GLU A 467 13.57 100.83 -8.60
C GLU A 467 13.21 100.90 -10.08
N ARG A 468 13.15 99.75 -10.77
CA ARG A 468 12.66 99.70 -12.16
C ARG A 468 11.22 100.18 -12.26
N GLU A 469 10.36 99.77 -11.34
CA GLU A 469 8.97 100.21 -11.24
C GLU A 469 8.92 101.74 -11.00
N ASN A 470 9.75 102.27 -10.11
CA ASN A 470 9.85 103.70 -9.85
C ASN A 470 10.34 104.49 -11.06
N VAL A 471 11.33 103.98 -11.81
CA VAL A 471 11.79 104.60 -13.06
C VAL A 471 10.67 104.57 -14.10
N ARG A 472 9.96 103.44 -14.23
CA ARG A 472 8.80 103.30 -15.11
C ARG A 472 7.71 104.30 -14.75
N LEU A 473 7.36 104.39 -13.47
CA LEU A 473 6.38 105.34 -12.95
C LEU A 473 6.82 106.79 -13.19
N ARG A 474 8.07 107.14 -12.92
CA ARG A 474 8.62 108.48 -13.22
C ARG A 474 8.57 108.80 -14.71
N SER A 475 8.86 107.84 -15.58
CA SER A 475 8.76 107.99 -17.04
C SER A 475 7.31 108.20 -17.48
N VAL A 476 6.36 107.42 -16.96
CA VAL A 476 4.93 107.61 -17.20
C VAL A 476 4.49 108.99 -16.72
N LEU A 477 4.92 109.40 -15.52
CA LEU A 477 4.58 110.69 -14.93
C LEU A 477 5.16 111.86 -15.74
N ALA A 478 6.35 111.69 -16.33
CA ALA A 478 6.94 112.65 -17.27
C ALA A 478 6.15 112.72 -18.60
N LYS A 479 5.72 111.57 -19.14
CA LYS A 479 4.85 111.52 -20.34
C LYS A 479 3.49 112.16 -20.09
N VAL A 480 2.89 111.93 -18.92
CA VAL A 480 1.64 112.58 -18.49
C VAL A 480 1.84 114.09 -18.36
N LYS A 481 2.94 114.55 -17.74
CA LYS A 481 3.27 115.99 -17.69
C LYS A 481 3.45 116.61 -19.08
N ALA A 482 4.12 115.92 -20.00
CA ALA A 482 4.30 116.40 -21.37
C ALA A 482 2.98 116.44 -22.16
N ALA A 483 2.13 115.41 -22.03
CA ALA A 483 0.81 115.38 -22.66
C ALA A 483 -0.16 116.44 -22.08
N ALA A 484 -0.03 116.77 -20.78
CA ALA A 484 -0.75 117.86 -20.15
C ALA A 484 -0.27 119.24 -20.66
N GLN A 485 1.03 119.42 -20.91
CA GLN A 485 1.58 120.64 -21.51
C GLN A 485 1.24 120.80 -23.00
N GLN A 486 1.00 119.70 -23.71
CA GLN A 486 0.59 119.69 -25.13
C GLN A 486 -0.93 119.79 -25.33
N GLY A 487 -1.72 119.91 -24.25
CA GLY A 487 -3.18 120.08 -24.32
C GLY A 487 -3.96 118.84 -24.80
N VAL A 488 -3.35 117.65 -24.75
CA VAL A 488 -3.94 116.37 -25.22
C VAL A 488 -4.64 115.61 -24.07
N LEU A 489 -4.42 116.03 -22.82
CA LEU A 489 -5.14 115.51 -21.65
C LEU A 489 -6.14 116.58 -21.16
N GLN A 490 -7.38 116.52 -21.66
CA GLN A 490 -8.55 117.08 -20.98
C GLN A 490 -9.23 116.01 -20.15
#